data_AF-A0A136NRI2-F1
#
_entry.id   AF-A0A136NRI2-F1
#
_cell.length_a   1.000
_cell.length_b   1.000
_cell.length_c   1.000
_cell.angle_alpha   90.00
_cell.angle_beta   90.00
_cell.angle_gamma   90.00
#
_symmetry.space_group_name_H-M   'P 1'
#
loop_
_entity.id
_entity.type
_entity.pdbx_description
1 polymer ?
#
loop_
_entity_poly.entity_id
_entity_poly.type
_entity_poly.pdbx_seq_one_letter_code
_entity_poly.pdbx_strand_id
1 'polypeptide(L)' 'MAKCMRCGNNYDKSFEIKMNNRIYVFDSFECAISELAPRCKHCGCLVIGHGLENDGIIYCCSSCAVSEGETNLTDRI' A
#
# COMPACT_ATOMS: atom_id res chain seq x y z
N MET A 1 0.35 7.65 -24.94
CA MET A 1 -0.20 6.80 -23.86
C MET A 1 0.94 6.42 -22.94
N ALA A 2 0.70 6.29 -21.64
CA ALA A 2 1.72 5.91 -20.68
C ALA A 2 1.66 4.39 -20.48
N LYS A 3 2.81 3.78 -20.15
CA LYS A 3 2.90 2.33 -19.93
C LYS A 3 2.73 2.05 -18.45
N CYS A 4 1.79 1.16 -18.09
CA CYS A 4 1.65 0.70 -16.72
C CYS A 4 2.94 0.02 -16.26
N MET A 5 3.49 0.48 -15.13
CA MET A 5 4.76 -0.02 -14.61
C MET A 5 4.66 -1.48 -14.12
N ARG A 6 3.47 -1.96 -13.77
CA ARG A 6 3.26 -3.33 -13.29
C ARG A 6 3.01 -4.33 -14.42
N CYS A 7 1.93 -4.13 -15.18
CA CYS A 7 1.50 -5.10 -16.19
C CYS A 7 2.08 -4.82 -17.59
N GLY A 8 2.64 -3.63 -17.82
CA GLY A 8 3.20 -3.24 -19.10
C GLY A 8 2.17 -2.85 -20.16
N ASN A 9 0.88 -2.78 -19.82
CA ASN A 9 -0.16 -2.32 -20.73
C ASN A 9 0.06 -0.84 -21.12
N ASN A 10 -0.22 -0.51 -22.38
CA ASN A 10 -0.11 0.85 -22.89
C ASN A 10 -1.52 1.44 -23.04
N TYR A 11 -1.86 2.43 -22.23
CA TYR A 11 -3.24 2.91 -22.10
C TYR A 11 -3.32 4.44 -21.97
N ASP A 12 -4.32 5.05 -22.59
CA ASP A 12 -4.53 6.50 -22.66
C ASP A 12 -5.05 7.05 -21.36
N LYS A 13 -5.83 6.27 -20.62
CA LYS A 13 -6.26 6.60 -19.26
C LYS A 13 -5.23 6.18 -18.21
N SER A 14 -3.95 6.21 -18.62
CA SER A 14 -2.77 6.30 -17.77
C SER A 14 -3.01 7.23 -16.56
N PHE A 15 -2.65 6.87 -15.34
CA PHE A 15 -2.57 7.86 -14.25
C PHE A 15 -1.26 7.75 -13.47
N GLU A 16 -0.88 8.86 -12.84
CA GLU A 16 0.32 8.97 -12.02
C GLU A 16 0.01 8.89 -10.53
N ILE A 17 0.86 8.19 -9.78
CA ILE A 17 0.94 8.27 -8.32
C ILE A 17 2.30 8.86 -7.96
N LYS A 18 2.30 9.93 -7.16
CA LYS A 18 3.53 10.54 -6.63
C LYS A 18 3.69 10.11 -5.18
N MET A 19 4.76 9.37 -4.88
CA MET A 19 5.03 8.80 -3.56
C MET A 19 6.54 8.70 -3.31
N ASN A 20 7.00 9.02 -2.10
CA ASN A 20 8.42 8.95 -1.71
C ASN A 20 9.37 9.64 -2.73
N ASN A 21 8.98 10.85 -3.18
CA ASN A 21 9.69 11.62 -4.21
C ASN A 21 9.89 10.89 -5.55
N ARG A 22 9.07 9.89 -5.84
CA ARG A 22 9.04 9.15 -7.12
C ARG A 22 7.66 9.29 -7.78
N ILE A 23 7.65 9.23 -9.10
CA ILE A 23 6.44 9.20 -9.91
C ILE A 23 6.28 7.77 -10.44
N TYR A 24 5.11 7.20 -10.25
CA TYR A 24 4.71 5.89 -10.74
C TYR A 24 3.56 6.02 -11.72
N VAL A 25 3.50 5.17 -12.74
CA VAL A 25 2.45 5.19 -13.76
C VAL A 25 1.71 3.85 -13.75
N PHE A 26 0.37 3.89 -13.66
CA PHE A 26 -0.49 2.70 -13.68
C PHE A 26 -1.74 2.93 -14.52
N ASP A 27 -2.30 1.83 -15.03
CA ASP A 27 -3.53 1.80 -15.82
C ASP A 27 -4.76 1.36 -15.02
N SER A 28 -4.57 0.83 -13.81
CA SER A 28 -5.64 0.46 -12.89
C SER A 28 -5.20 0.60 -11.44
N PHE A 29 -6.18 0.80 -10.54
CA PHE A 29 -5.92 0.79 -9.10
C PHE A 29 -5.46 -0.58 -8.61
N GLU A 30 -5.91 -1.68 -9.22
CA GLU A 30 -5.41 -3.01 -8.92
C GLU A 30 -3.89 -3.10 -9.11
N CYS A 31 -3.38 -2.58 -10.25
CA CYS A 31 -1.94 -2.56 -10.50
C CYS A 31 -1.20 -1.66 -9.51
N ALA A 32 -1.74 -0.46 -9.24
CA ALA A 32 -1.14 0.46 -8.29
C ALA A 32 -1.09 -0.12 -6.87
N ILE A 33 -2.23 -0.61 -6.35
CA ILE A 33 -2.37 -1.17 -5.01
C ILE A 33 -1.45 -2.37 -4.84
N SER A 34 -1.43 -3.27 -5.83
CA SER A 34 -0.63 -4.47 -5.70
C SER A 34 0.88 -4.20 -5.74
N GLU A 35 1.31 -3.05 -6.27
CA GLU A 35 2.72 -2.64 -6.35
C GLU A 35 3.13 -1.78 -5.15
N LEU A 36 2.26 -0.85 -4.73
CA LEU A 36 2.60 0.21 -3.79
C LEU A 36 2.03 0.02 -2.38
N ALA A 37 0.95 -0.75 -2.22
CA ALA A 37 0.34 -0.89 -0.90
C ALA A 37 1.22 -1.76 0.01
N PRO A 38 1.49 -1.32 1.25
CA PRO A 38 2.24 -2.12 2.21
C PRO A 38 1.45 -3.37 2.60
N ARG A 39 2.18 -4.37 3.10
CA ARG A 39 1.57 -5.62 3.58
C ARG A 39 1.51 -5.62 5.10
N CYS A 40 0.37 -6.08 5.62
CA CYS A 40 0.24 -6.37 7.04
C CYS A 40 1.27 -7.42 7.45
N LYS A 41 2.04 -7.13 8.50
CA LYS A 41 3.07 -8.04 9.03
C LYS A 41 2.49 -9.39 9.48
N HIS A 42 1.29 -9.39 10.05
CA HIS A 42 0.63 -10.59 10.57
C HIS A 42 -0.05 -11.41 9.48
N CYS A 43 -1.03 -10.83 8.76
CA CYS A 43 -1.87 -11.58 7.83
C CYS A 43 -1.46 -11.46 6.35
N GLY A 44 -0.48 -10.60 6.02
CA GLY A 44 0.05 -10.44 4.66
C GLY A 44 -0.87 -9.73 3.65
N CYS A 45 -2.07 -9.33 4.07
CA CYS A 45 -2.99 -8.59 3.20
C CYS A 45 -2.42 -7.20 2.84
N LEU A 46 -2.86 -6.66 1.70
CA LEU A 46 -2.50 -5.31 1.29
C LEU A 46 -3.30 -4.30 2.10
N VAL A 47 -2.61 -3.34 2.70
CA VAL A 47 -3.22 -2.26 3.49
C VAL A 47 -3.58 -1.12 2.56
N ILE A 48 -4.87 -1.01 2.24
CA ILE A 48 -5.43 0.00 1.32
C ILE A 48 -6.23 1.12 2.01
N GLY A 49 -6.44 0.99 3.32
CA GLY A 49 -7.10 1.98 4.18
C GLY A 49 -6.17 2.45 5.29
N HIS A 50 -6.74 2.94 6.40
CA HIS A 50 -5.96 3.33 7.58
C HIS A 50 -5.37 2.08 8.25
N GLY A 51 -4.08 1.85 8.03
CA GLY A 51 -3.31 0.85 8.74
C GLY A 51 -2.78 1.39 10.06
N LEU A 52 -2.31 0.50 10.91
CA LEU A 52 -1.55 0.87 12.10
C LEU A 52 -0.06 0.70 11.80
N GLU A 53 0.76 1.63 12.28
CA GLU A 53 2.21 1.56 12.12
C GLU A 53 2.90 1.81 13.46
N ASN A 54 3.81 0.91 13.85
CA ASN A 54 4.74 1.12 14.96
C ASN A 54 6.15 0.73 14.53
N ASP A 55 7.14 1.60 14.76
CA ASP A 55 8.55 1.40 14.37
C ASP A 55 8.77 0.86 12.93
N GLY A 56 7.95 1.34 11.98
CA GLY A 56 8.00 0.92 10.57
C GLY A 56 7.34 -0.44 10.25
N ILE A 57 6.76 -1.11 11.25
CA ILE A 57 5.96 -2.32 11.07
C ILE A 57 4.50 -1.92 10.85
N ILE A 58 3.92 -2.41 9.75
CA ILE A 58 2.57 -2.04 9.30
C ILE A 58 1.59 -3.20 9.53
N TYR A 59 0.40 -2.85 9.99
CA TYR A 59 -0.71 -3.76 10.24
C TYR A 59 -2.00 -3.25 9.61
N CYS A 60 -2.84 -4.16 9.13
CA CYS A 60 -4.14 -3.79 8.56
C CYS A 60 -5.18 -3.39 9.61
N CYS A 61 -5.02 -3.82 10.87
CA CYS A 61 -5.95 -3.55 11.95
C CYS A 61 -5.30 -3.81 13.32
N SER A 62 -5.97 -3.35 14.38
CA SER A 62 -5.56 -3.53 15.78
C SER A 62 -5.42 -5.00 16.17
N SER A 63 -6.34 -5.87 15.72
CA SER A 63 -6.28 -7.29 16.04
C SER A 63 -5.02 -7.97 15.50
N CYS A 64 -4.59 -7.63 14.27
CA CYS A 64 -3.35 -8.16 13.69
C CYS A 64 -2.12 -7.67 14.46
N ALA A 65 -2.11 -6.41 14.87
CA ALA A 65 -0.99 -5.83 15.59
C ALA A 65 -0.86 -6.38 17.01
N VAL A 66 -1.98 -6.49 17.75
CA VAL A 66 -2.02 -7.14 19.07
C VAL A 66 -1.61 -8.61 19.00
N SER A 67 -1.93 -9.30 17.91
CA SER A 67 -1.50 -10.70 17.70
C SER A 67 0.01 -10.84 17.55
N GLU A 68 0.71 -9.78 17.11
CA GLU A 68 2.18 -9.73 17.07
C GLU A 68 2.79 -9.10 18.34
N GLY A 69 1.99 -8.85 19.39
CA GLY A 69 2.45 -8.32 20.67
C GLY A 69 2.55 -6.80 20.74
N GLU A 70 2.08 -6.08 19.72
CA GLU A 70 2.06 -4.62 19.71
C GLU A 70 0.93 -4.10 20.61
N THR A 71 1.29 -3.30 21.62
CA THR A 71 0.35 -2.76 22.61
C THR A 71 0.22 -1.25 22.57
N ASN A 72 1.17 -0.55 21.95
CA ASN A 72 1.16 0.90 21.75
C ASN A 72 1.05 1.20 20.25
N LEU A 73 -0.15 1.09 19.70
CA LEU A 73 -0.40 1.42 18.30
C LEU A 73 -1.20 2.71 18.23
N THR A 74 -0.65 3.69 17.54
CA THR A 74 -1.34 4.94 17.24
C THR A 74 -1.77 4.92 15.77
N ASP A 75 -3.05 5.16 15.53
CA ASP A 75 -3.51 5.52 14.19
C ASP A 75 -2.89 6.87 13.81
N ARG A 76 -2.30 6.99 12.62
CA ARG A 76 -1.77 8.26 12.11
C ARG A 76 -2.86 8.96 11.32
N ILE A 77 -3.82 9.56 12.05
CA ILE A 77 -4.86 10.44 11.49
C ILE A 77 -4.34 11.88 11.38
#